data_AF-A0A7C9E9J1-F1
#
_entry.id   AF-A0A7C9E9J1-F1
#
_cell.length_a   1.000
_cell.length_b   1.000
_cell.length_c   1.000
_cell.angle_alpha   90.00
_cell.angle_beta   90.00
_cell.angle_gamma   90.00
#
_symmetry.space_group_name_H-M   'P 1'
#
loop_
_entity.id
_entity.type
_entity.pdbx_description
1 polymer ?
#
loop_
_entity_poly.entity_id
_entity_poly.type
_entity_poly.pdbx_seq_one_letter_code
_entity_poly.pdbx_strand_id
1 'polypeptide(L)'
;LVVNTREVNSNYANAPYYHSDTTDGINETSAGHQVVYNESGHMYLLLKDGSPISLLPDPVSARDFYQRATMDIDGLLTWYYHPRNSTRGGWTPIKMFPGGNICNDLPDDQR
;
A
#
# COMPACT_ATOMS: atom_id res chain seq x y z
N LEU A 1 -4.12 -4.05 -4.51
CA LEU A 1 -2.69 -3.82 -4.22
C LEU A 1 -2.01 -5.18 -4.22
N VAL A 2 -0.92 -5.31 -4.97
CA VAL A 2 -0.07 -6.50 -4.98
C VAL A 2 1.33 -6.03 -4.65
N VAL A 3 2.03 -6.77 -3.79
CA VAL A 3 3.42 -6.50 -3.46
C VAL A 3 4.22 -7.78 -3.64
N ASN A 4 5.32 -7.65 -4.38
CA ASN A 4 6.19 -8.74 -4.76
C ASN A 4 7.64 -8.23 -4.82
N THR A 5 8.58 -9.12 -4.56
CA THR A 5 10.00 -8.80 -4.71
C THR A 5 10.42 -8.87 -6.18
N ARG A 6 11.48 -8.14 -6.52
CA ARG A 6 12.09 -8.18 -7.85
C ARG A 6 13.56 -8.55 -7.74
N GLU A 7 14.00 -9.46 -8.60
CA GLU A 7 15.41 -9.80 -8.70
C GLU A 7 16.23 -8.59 -9.16
N VAL A 8 17.33 -8.31 -8.46
CA VAL A 8 18.14 -7.11 -8.69
C VAL A 8 18.73 -7.07 -10.11
N ASN A 9 19.15 -8.22 -10.65
CA ASN A 9 19.87 -8.27 -11.93
C ASN A 9 18.94 -8.39 -13.14
N SER A 10 17.91 -9.24 -13.03
CA SER A 10 17.00 -9.55 -14.14
C SER A 10 15.75 -8.67 -14.14
N ASN A 11 15.47 -7.98 -13.03
CA ASN A 11 14.20 -7.32 -12.76
C ASN A 11 12.99 -8.27 -12.83
N TYR A 12 13.22 -9.58 -12.69
CA TYR A 12 12.18 -10.59 -12.65
C TYR A 12 11.29 -10.40 -11.42
N ALA A 13 9.98 -10.42 -11.63
CA ALA A 13 8.98 -10.29 -10.57
C ALA A 13 8.70 -11.67 -9.97
N ASN A 14 9.06 -11.85 -8.71
CA ASN A 14 8.74 -13.08 -7.97
C ASN A 14 7.25 -13.18 -7.67
N ALA A 15 6.82 -14.36 -7.20
CA ALA A 15 5.47 -14.55 -6.69
C ALA A 15 5.13 -13.51 -5.61
N PRO A 16 3.90 -12.98 -5.60
CA PRO A 16 3.52 -11.96 -4.63
C PRO A 16 3.43 -12.55 -3.23
N TYR A 17 4.05 -11.88 -2.26
CA TYR A 17 3.92 -12.21 -0.84
C TYR A 17 2.75 -11.49 -0.18
N TYR A 18 2.19 -10.47 -0.85
CA TYR A 18 0.96 -9.80 -0.40
C TYR A 18 0.05 -9.45 -1.58
N HIS A 19 -1.24 -9.67 -1.39
CA HIS A 19 -2.32 -9.27 -2.28
C HIS A 19 -3.50 -8.78 -1.44
N SER A 20 -4.16 -7.71 -1.88
CA SER A 20 -5.26 -7.09 -1.14
C SER A 20 -6.65 -7.66 -1.48
N ASP A 21 -6.71 -8.87 -2.05
CA ASP A 21 -7.94 -9.58 -2.40
C ASP A 21 -8.99 -8.77 -3.18
N THR A 22 -8.56 -7.88 -4.06
CA THR A 22 -9.50 -7.02 -4.82
C THR A 22 -10.11 -7.74 -6.02
N THR A 23 -9.66 -8.95 -6.36
CA THR A 23 -10.22 -9.75 -7.45
C THR A 23 -10.70 -11.09 -6.91
N ASP A 24 -11.83 -11.55 -7.44
CA ASP A 24 -12.37 -12.90 -7.20
C ASP A 24 -11.72 -13.96 -8.09
N GLY A 25 -10.75 -13.58 -8.95
CA GLY A 25 -10.09 -14.47 -9.91
C GLY A 25 -10.97 -14.92 -11.08
N ILE A 26 -12.23 -14.46 -11.12
CA ILE A 26 -13.22 -14.83 -12.15
C ILE A 26 -13.50 -13.61 -13.03
N ASN A 27 -13.65 -12.45 -12.42
CA ASN A 27 -13.94 -11.19 -13.08
C ASN A 27 -12.69 -10.32 -13.14
N GLU A 28 -11.96 -10.38 -14.26
CA GLU A 28 -10.75 -9.57 -14.42
C GLU A 28 -10.99 -8.06 -14.26
N THR A 29 -12.21 -7.58 -14.51
CA THR A 29 -12.58 -6.17 -14.36
C THR A 29 -12.59 -5.71 -12.89
N SER A 30 -12.76 -6.62 -11.95
CA SER A 30 -12.63 -6.34 -10.51
C SER A 30 -11.18 -6.18 -10.07
N ALA A 31 -10.20 -6.58 -10.90
CA ALA A 31 -8.81 -6.51 -10.50
C ALA A 31 -8.34 -5.07 -10.27
N GLY A 32 -7.54 -4.90 -9.23
CA GLY A 32 -6.85 -3.65 -8.96
C GLY A 32 -5.94 -3.25 -10.12
N HIS A 33 -6.06 -2.01 -10.58
CA HIS A 33 -5.35 -1.49 -11.74
C HIS A 33 -4.30 -0.44 -11.35
N GLN A 34 -4.67 0.53 -10.51
CA GLN A 34 -3.82 1.67 -10.20
C GLN A 34 -4.01 2.13 -8.75
N VAL A 35 -2.92 2.48 -8.06
CA VAL A 35 -2.99 3.22 -6.80
C VAL A 35 -3.03 4.71 -7.11
N VAL A 36 -4.02 5.43 -6.57
CA VAL A 36 -4.23 6.86 -6.80
C VAL A 36 -4.13 7.62 -5.47
N TYR A 37 -3.40 8.74 -5.50
CA TYR A 37 -3.43 9.78 -4.46
C TYR A 37 -3.99 11.06 -5.08
N ASN A 38 -5.04 11.61 -4.50
CA ASN A 38 -5.68 12.82 -5.00
C ASN A 38 -5.41 14.05 -4.11
N GLU A 39 -5.89 15.21 -4.57
CA GLU A 39 -5.62 16.52 -3.94
C GLU A 39 -6.22 16.66 -2.53
N SER A 40 -7.26 15.89 -2.17
CA SER A 40 -7.83 15.92 -0.82
C SER A 40 -7.00 15.14 0.20
N GLY A 41 -6.05 14.33 -0.28
CA GLY A 41 -5.28 13.44 0.57
C GLY A 41 -5.82 12.02 0.63
N HIS A 42 -6.82 11.69 -0.20
CA HIS A 42 -7.43 10.37 -0.22
C HIS A 42 -6.63 9.42 -1.12
N MET A 43 -6.47 8.20 -0.64
CA MET A 43 -5.69 7.17 -1.31
C MET A 43 -6.48 5.88 -1.46
N TYR A 44 -6.58 5.44 -2.70
CA TYR A 44 -7.44 4.33 -3.09
C TYR A 44 -6.84 3.55 -4.27
N LEU A 45 -7.32 2.34 -4.43
CA LEU A 45 -7.05 1.50 -5.59
C LEU A 45 -8.19 1.71 -6.60
N LEU A 46 -7.85 2.10 -7.81
CA LEU A 46 -8.76 2.07 -8.94
C LEU A 46 -8.78 0.64 -9.50
N LEU A 47 -9.96 0.04 -9.60
CA LEU A 47 -10.16 -1.24 -10.27
C LEU A 47 -10.18 -1.05 -11.79
N LYS A 48 -10.04 -2.13 -12.56
CA LYS A 48 -10.10 -2.07 -14.03
C LYS A 48 -11.45 -1.57 -14.55
N ASP A 49 -12.53 -1.77 -13.81
CA ASP A 49 -13.86 -1.22 -14.14
C ASP A 49 -14.03 0.29 -13.80
N GLY A 50 -13.00 0.91 -13.22
CA GLY A 50 -13.00 2.32 -12.81
C GLY A 50 -13.56 2.58 -11.40
N SER A 51 -14.00 1.54 -10.69
CA SER A 51 -14.47 1.68 -9.31
C SER A 51 -13.30 1.94 -8.35
N PRO A 52 -13.42 2.87 -7.39
CA PRO A 52 -12.41 3.08 -6.36
C PRO A 52 -12.65 2.18 -5.14
N ILE A 53 -11.59 1.55 -4.63
CA ILE A 53 -11.56 0.87 -3.33
C ILE A 53 -10.59 1.61 -2.41
N SER A 54 -11.09 2.15 -1.30
CA SER A 54 -10.26 2.81 -0.30
C SER A 54 -9.26 1.81 0.34
N LEU A 55 -7.98 2.18 0.34
CA LEU A 55 -6.95 1.41 1.05
C LEU A 55 -6.86 1.80 2.53
N LEU A 56 -7.21 3.05 2.84
CA LEU A 56 -7.31 3.59 4.18
C LEU A 56 -8.76 3.60 4.67
N PRO A 57 -9.02 3.24 5.94
CA PRO A 57 -10.36 3.31 6.51
C PRO A 57 -10.88 4.76 6.55
N ASP A 58 -10.01 5.73 6.87
CA ASP A 58 -10.33 7.16 6.88
C ASP A 58 -9.29 7.97 6.09
N PRO A 59 -9.70 8.93 5.24
CA PRO A 59 -8.78 9.84 4.57
C PRO A 59 -8.11 10.80 5.56
N VAL A 60 -6.82 11.05 5.39
CA VAL A 60 -6.12 12.13 6.10
C VAL A 60 -6.09 13.37 5.21
N SER A 61 -6.44 14.52 5.78
CA SER A 61 -6.49 15.81 5.07
C SER A 61 -5.10 16.21 4.54
N ALA A 62 -4.94 16.30 3.21
CA ALA A 62 -3.69 16.84 2.61
C ALA A 62 -3.46 18.32 2.91
N ARG A 63 -4.52 19.05 3.30
CA ARG A 63 -4.46 20.46 3.69
C ARG A 63 -3.74 20.65 5.01
N ASP A 64 -4.04 19.79 5.99
CA ASP A 64 -3.55 19.95 7.36
C ASP A 64 -2.29 19.11 7.63
N PHE A 65 -2.08 18.06 6.83
CA PHE A 65 -0.98 17.11 6.99
C PHE A 65 -0.14 16.95 5.71
N TYR A 66 1.17 16.79 5.90
CA TYR A 66 2.03 16.13 4.92
C TYR A 66 1.76 14.63 4.98
N GLN A 67 1.77 13.96 3.82
CA GLN A 67 1.60 12.52 3.72
C GLN A 67 2.75 11.92 2.91
N ARG A 68 3.16 10.69 3.25
CA ARG A 68 4.15 9.93 2.48
C ARG A 68 3.86 8.43 2.55
N ALA A 69 4.04 7.73 1.44
CA ALA A 69 4.13 6.26 1.42
C ALA A 69 5.60 5.86 1.23
N THR A 70 6.07 4.91 2.02
CA THR A 70 7.41 4.32 1.86
C THR A 70 7.30 2.82 1.72
N MET A 71 8.10 2.25 0.82
CA MET A 71 8.32 0.82 0.73
C MET A 71 9.66 0.51 1.40
N ASP A 72 9.61 -0.15 2.54
CA ASP A 72 10.80 -0.52 3.31
C ASP A 72 11.49 -1.72 2.67
N ILE A 73 12.78 -1.91 2.96
CA ILE A 73 13.60 -2.97 2.34
C ILE A 73 13.07 -4.38 2.65
N ASP A 74 12.44 -4.54 3.81
CA ASP A 74 11.81 -5.78 4.23
C ASP A 74 10.44 -6.00 3.53
N GLY A 75 10.06 -5.13 2.60
CA GLY A 75 8.85 -5.28 1.79
C GLY A 75 7.59 -4.70 2.41
N LEU A 76 7.71 -3.91 3.48
CA LEU A 76 6.56 -3.27 4.14
C LEU A 76 6.24 -1.94 3.46
N LEU A 77 5.05 -1.81 2.88
CA LEU A 77 4.52 -0.55 2.38
C LEU A 77 3.78 0.17 3.50
N THR A 78 4.34 1.26 4.01
CA THR A 78 3.77 2.02 5.12
C THR A 78 3.38 3.43 4.69
N TRP A 79 2.16 3.84 5.06
CA TRP A 79 1.70 5.21 4.94
C TRP A 79 1.89 5.98 6.23
N TYR A 80 2.32 7.24 6.10
CA TYR A 80 2.48 8.14 7.22
C TYR A 80 1.83 9.49 6.98
N TYR A 81 1.51 10.18 8.07
CA TYR A 81 1.19 11.59 8.09
C TYR A 81 2.08 12.37 9.06
N HIS A 82 2.22 13.66 8.81
CA HIS A 82 2.87 14.62 9.69
C HIS A 82 2.10 15.95 9.68
N PRO A 83 1.72 16.52 10.84
CA PRO A 83 0.97 17.77 10.86
C PRO A 83 1.82 18.96 10.38
N ARG A 84 1.34 19.70 9.39
CA ARG A 84 2.10 20.81 8.78
C ARG A 84 2.47 21.91 9.77
N ASN A 85 1.60 22.14 10.75
CA ASN A 85 1.76 23.19 11.76
C ASN A 85 2.51 22.70 13.02
N SER A 86 3.01 21.46 13.02
CA SER A 86 3.77 20.94 14.16
C SER A 86 5.27 21.11 13.93
N THR A 87 5.92 21.85 14.83
CA THR A 87 7.39 21.95 14.88
C THR A 87 8.04 20.88 15.77
N ARG A 88 7.21 20.06 16.44
CA ARG A 88 7.63 18.97 17.32
C ARG A 88 6.94 17.67 16.90
N GLY A 89 7.64 16.54 16.99
CA GLY A 89 7.09 15.23 16.61
C GLY A 89 7.48 14.78 15.19
N GLY A 90 7.40 13.47 14.99
CA GLY A 90 7.80 12.79 13.74
C GLY A 90 6.60 12.32 12.91
N TRP A 91 6.90 11.49 11.92
CA TRP A 91 5.89 10.88 11.06
C TRP A 91 5.11 9.80 11.82
N THR A 92 3.78 9.87 11.77
CA THR A 92 2.89 8.88 12.40
C THR A 92 2.37 7.90 11.35
N PRO A 93 2.45 6.57 11.56
CA PRO A 93 1.92 5.60 10.61
C PRO A 93 0.38 5.63 10.60
N ILE A 94 -0.21 5.60 9.40
CA ILE A 94 -1.66 5.46 9.17
C ILE A 94 -2.00 3.98 8.99
N LYS A 95 -1.27 3.31 8.10
CA LYS A 95 -1.50 1.91 7.74
C LYS A 95 -0.23 1.30 7.14
N MET A 96 -0.05 -0.01 7.35
CA MET A 96 1.04 -0.80 6.76
C MET A 96 0.45 -1.97 5.97
N PHE A 97 1.17 -2.41 4.95
CA PHE A 97 0.85 -3.58 4.13
C PHE A 97 2.13 -4.40 3.83
N PRO A 98 2.10 -5.73 3.98
CA PRO A 98 1.07 -6.52 4.68
C PRO A 98 0.88 -6.04 6.13
N GLY A 99 -0.33 -6.16 6.67
CA GLY A 99 -0.59 -5.80 8.06
C GLY A 99 -0.12 -6.91 8.99
N GLY A 100 0.64 -6.59 10.04
CA GLY A 100 1.13 -7.58 11.01
C GLY A 100 2.65 -7.70 11.03
N ASN A 101 3.17 -8.76 11.66
CA ASN A 101 4.59 -9.07 11.66
C ASN A 101 4.89 -10.00 10.47
N ILE A 102 5.48 -9.43 9.44
CA ILE A 102 5.81 -10.14 8.20
C ILE A 102 6.67 -11.39 8.44
N CYS A 103 7.53 -11.40 9.47
CA CYS A 103 8.38 -12.56 9.77
C CYS A 103 7.58 -13.81 10.18
N ASN A 104 6.33 -13.62 10.63
CA ASN A 104 5.44 -14.72 10.99
C ASN A 104 4.54 -15.16 9.83
N ASP A 105 4.36 -14.29 8.84
CA ASP A 105 3.41 -14.47 7.73
C ASP A 105 4.09 -14.91 6.42
N LEU A 106 5.42 -15.12 6.42
CA LEU A 106 6.13 -15.67 5.28
C LEU A 106 5.78 -17.16 5.08
N PRO A 107 5.50 -17.60 3.83
CA PRO A 107 5.36 -19.01 3.51
C PRO A 107 6.68 -19.77 3.74
N ASP A 108 6.59 -21.06 4.09
CA ASP A 108 7.73 -21.89 4.54
C ASP A 108 8.91 -21.94 3.54
N ASP A 109 8.68 -21.64 2.26
CA ASP A 109 9.71 -21.59 1.22
C ASP A 109 10.56 -20.30 1.24
N GLN A 110 10.17 -19.30 2.02
CA GLN A 110 10.86 -18.02 2.19
C GLN A 110 11.38 -17.78 3.62
N ARG A 111 11.34 -18.78 4.50
CA ARG A 111 11.83 -18.72 5.88
C ARG A 111 13.27 -19.21 6.02
#